data_AF-A0A929SIH3-F1
#
_entry.id   AF-A0A929SIH3-F1
#
_cell.length_a   1.000
_cell.length_b   1.000
_cell.length_c   1.000
_cell.angle_alpha   90.00
_cell.angle_beta   90.00
_cell.angle_gamma   90.00
#
_symmetry.space_group_name_H-M   'P 1'
#
loop_
_entity.id
_entity.type
_entity.pdbx_description
1 polymer ?
#
loop_
_entity_poly.entity_id
_entity_poly.type
_entity_poly.pdbx_seq_one_letter_code
_entity_poly.pdbx_strand_id
1 'polypeptide(L)'
;KTPDFNDRGFSVQKGKIYFRRSGDKIYLNAMSFTGSSADIAGNGEVDVKSGALNIDLELKYLKDASSIISKIPIINQIILGDDKTISTIIEIRGTINRPTYSNGVVKDILKTPYNLIKNTLMLPFVIFKEEEKK
;
A
#
# COMPACT_ATOMS: atom_id res chain seq x y z
N LYS A 1 15.66 -17.52 -7.71
CA LYS A 1 16.21 -16.23 -7.22
C LYS A 1 15.06 -15.24 -7.24
N THR A 2 14.53 -14.88 -6.09
CA THR A 2 13.37 -13.98 -6.03
C THR A 2 13.90 -12.54 -5.93
N PRO A 3 13.79 -11.72 -6.99
CA PRO A 3 14.69 -10.57 -7.18
C PRO A 3 14.22 -9.28 -6.48
N ASP A 4 12.99 -9.26 -5.95
CA ASP A 4 12.32 -7.98 -5.74
C ASP A 4 12.63 -7.32 -4.41
N PHE A 5 12.95 -8.06 -3.35
CA PHE A 5 13.33 -7.47 -2.06
C PHE A 5 14.83 -7.63 -1.87
N ASN A 6 15.54 -6.51 -1.88
CA ASN A 6 16.97 -6.44 -1.58
C ASN A 6 17.27 -5.18 -0.76
N ASP A 7 18.54 -4.95 -0.44
CA ASP A 7 18.99 -3.82 0.38
C ASP A 7 18.67 -2.44 -0.24
N ARG A 8 18.24 -2.40 -1.51
CA ARG A 8 17.78 -1.20 -2.22
C ARG A 8 16.26 -1.04 -2.24
N GLY A 9 15.52 -1.93 -1.58
CA GLY A 9 14.06 -1.87 -1.48
C GLY A 9 13.33 -2.89 -2.36
N PHE A 10 12.06 -2.58 -2.65
CA PHE A 10 11.15 -3.40 -3.44
C PHE A 10 11.15 -3.01 -4.92
N SER A 11 11.36 -3.97 -5.82
CA SER A 11 11.31 -3.74 -7.26
C SER A 11 9.87 -3.73 -7.78
N VAL A 12 9.43 -2.57 -8.28
CA VAL A 12 8.10 -2.37 -8.88
C VAL A 12 8.18 -2.56 -10.40
N GLN A 13 7.36 -3.46 -10.95
CA GLN A 13 7.23 -3.64 -12.41
C GLN A 13 6.23 -2.68 -13.03
N LYS A 14 5.10 -2.46 -12.35
CA LYS A 14 4.04 -1.55 -12.78
C LYS A 14 3.57 -0.74 -11.58
N GLY A 15 3.49 0.58 -11.74
CA GLY A 15 3.03 1.50 -10.70
C GLY A 15 1.98 2.46 -11.25
N LYS A 16 0.93 2.70 -10.48
CA LYS A 16 -0.10 3.71 -10.74
C LYS A 16 -0.39 4.47 -9.45
N ILE A 17 -0.46 5.78 -9.53
CA ILE A 17 -0.84 6.65 -8.41
C ILE A 17 -1.91 7.59 -8.91
N TYR A 18 -3.08 7.55 -8.26
CA TYR A 18 -4.12 8.56 -8.39
C TYR A 18 -4.02 9.50 -7.20
N PHE A 19 -3.78 10.77 -7.47
CA PHE A 19 -3.59 11.79 -6.44
C PHE A 19 -4.28 13.09 -6.81
N ARG A 20 -4.63 13.86 -5.77
CA ARG A 20 -5.06 15.25 -5.91
C ARG A 20 -4.21 16.14 -5.03
N ARG A 21 -4.06 17.40 -5.42
CA ARG A 21 -3.37 18.42 -4.62
C ARG A 21 -4.35 19.50 -4.17
N SER A 22 -4.24 19.93 -2.93
CA SER A 22 -4.94 21.11 -2.40
C SER A 22 -3.99 21.90 -1.51
N GLY A 23 -3.56 23.07 -1.99
CA GLY A 23 -2.50 23.85 -1.35
C GLY A 23 -1.20 23.03 -1.19
N ASP A 24 -0.75 22.91 0.05
CA ASP A 24 0.46 22.17 0.42
C ASP A 24 0.21 20.68 0.65
N LYS A 25 -1.04 20.20 0.57
CA LYS A 25 -1.37 18.79 0.78
C LYS A 25 -1.53 18.05 -0.55
N ILE A 26 -0.80 16.94 -0.69
CA ILE A 26 -1.01 15.94 -1.74
C ILE A 26 -1.74 14.76 -1.11
N TYR A 27 -2.96 14.49 -1.57
CA TYR A 27 -3.72 13.32 -1.17
C TYR A 27 -3.47 12.22 -2.19
N LEU A 28 -2.84 11.15 -1.74
CA LEU A 28 -2.63 9.92 -2.47
C LEU A 28 -3.90 9.10 -2.34
N ASN A 29 -4.88 9.37 -3.20
CA ASN A 29 -6.19 8.73 -3.15
C ASN A 29 -6.11 7.22 -3.40
N ALA A 30 -5.23 6.81 -4.33
CA ALA A 30 -4.97 5.41 -4.62
C ALA A 30 -3.54 5.23 -5.11
N MET A 31 -2.84 4.25 -4.58
CA MET A 31 -1.54 3.79 -5.08
C MET A 31 -1.61 2.31 -5.33
N SER A 32 -1.14 1.84 -6.48
CA SER A 32 -1.06 0.43 -6.80
C SER A 32 0.28 0.14 -7.47
N PHE A 33 0.99 -0.84 -6.91
CA PHE A 33 2.27 -1.31 -7.40
C PHE A 33 2.24 -2.84 -7.53
N THR A 34 2.67 -3.35 -8.66
CA THR A 34 2.81 -4.79 -8.92
C THR A 34 4.28 -5.13 -9.07
N GLY A 35 4.74 -6.10 -8.28
CA GLY A 35 6.06 -6.73 -8.43
C GLY A 35 5.94 -8.23 -8.74
N SER A 36 7.07 -8.94 -8.80
CA SER A 36 7.08 -10.39 -9.07
C SER A 36 6.78 -11.25 -7.84
N SER A 37 6.80 -10.67 -6.64
CA SER A 37 6.65 -11.38 -5.36
C SER A 37 5.59 -10.80 -4.44
N ALA A 38 5.16 -9.57 -4.68
CA ALA A 38 4.09 -8.93 -3.93
C ALA A 38 3.37 -7.90 -4.81
N ASP A 39 2.09 -7.68 -4.50
CA ASP A 39 1.36 -6.49 -4.89
C ASP A 39 1.25 -5.56 -3.69
N ILE A 40 1.33 -4.26 -3.94
CA ILE A 40 1.20 -3.22 -2.92
C ILE A 40 0.07 -2.30 -3.34
N ALA A 41 -0.85 -2.02 -2.43
CA ALA A 41 -1.79 -0.93 -2.59
C ALA A 41 -1.76 0.00 -1.38
N GLY A 42 -2.24 1.23 -1.55
CA GLY A 42 -2.27 2.14 -0.43
C GLY A 42 -2.93 3.48 -0.74
N ASN A 43 -3.02 4.28 0.30
CA ASN A 43 -3.47 5.66 0.24
C ASN A 43 -2.75 6.47 1.30
N GLY A 44 -2.90 7.80 1.25
CA GLY A 44 -2.29 8.64 2.27
C GLY A 44 -2.30 10.11 1.92
N GLU A 45 -1.52 10.85 2.69
CA GLU A 45 -1.31 12.27 2.54
C GLU A 45 0.17 12.61 2.68
N VAL A 46 0.62 13.57 1.88
CA VAL A 46 1.93 14.20 1.99
C VAL A 46 1.73 15.70 2.14
N ASP A 47 2.28 16.28 3.19
CA ASP A 47 2.37 17.74 3.34
C ASP A 47 3.70 18.20 2.71
N VAL A 48 3.63 18.92 1.59
CA VAL A 48 4.79 19.34 0.79
C VAL A 48 5.64 20.38 1.52
N LYS A 49 5.03 21.17 2.41
CA LYS A 49 5.71 22.24 3.13
C LYS A 49 6.57 21.71 4.27
N SER A 50 6.01 20.82 5.08
CA SER A 50 6.69 20.18 6.21
C SER A 50 7.42 18.89 5.82
N GLY A 51 7.10 18.32 4.65
CA GLY A 51 7.51 16.99 4.24
C GLY A 51 6.84 15.87 5.04
N ALA A 52 5.78 16.16 5.82
CA ALA A 52 5.13 15.16 6.66
C ALA A 52 4.46 14.07 5.83
N LEU A 53 4.59 12.82 6.30
CA LEU A 53 4.03 11.63 5.68
C LEU A 53 2.94 11.05 6.57
N ASN A 54 1.80 10.73 5.97
CA ASN A 54 0.76 9.91 6.59
C ASN A 54 0.22 8.93 5.55
N ILE A 55 0.93 7.82 5.36
CA ILE A 55 0.68 6.87 4.27
C ILE A 55 0.46 5.47 4.84
N ASP A 56 -0.56 4.79 4.34
CA ASP A 56 -0.87 3.40 4.69
C ASP A 56 -0.75 2.53 3.44
N LEU A 57 0.01 1.45 3.58
CA LEU A 57 0.22 0.45 2.53
C LEU A 57 -0.25 -0.92 3.01
N GLU A 58 -0.95 -1.65 2.14
CA GLU A 58 -1.22 -3.07 2.27
C GLU A 58 -0.38 -3.82 1.24
N LEU A 59 0.44 -4.75 1.72
CA LEU A 59 1.28 -5.61 0.90
C LEU A 59 0.65 -6.99 0.87
N LYS A 60 0.30 -7.48 -0.32
CA LYS A 60 -0.20 -8.84 -0.55
C LYS A 60 0.90 -9.67 -1.19
N TYR A 61 1.36 -10.70 -0.49
CA TYR A 61 2.39 -11.60 -0.99
C TYR A 61 1.78 -12.64 -1.93
N LEU A 62 2.49 -12.93 -3.02
CA LEU A 62 2.09 -13.99 -3.95
C LEU A 62 2.42 -15.37 -3.35
N LYS A 63 1.65 -16.40 -3.74
CA LYS A 63 1.71 -17.75 -3.14
C LYS A 63 3.11 -18.39 -3.20
N ASP A 64 3.85 -18.14 -4.28
CA ASP A 64 5.20 -18.68 -4.50
C ASP A 64 6.30 -17.86 -3.80
N ALA A 65 5.93 -16.77 -3.13
CA ALA A 65 6.83 -15.91 -2.36
C ALA A 65 6.96 -16.32 -0.89
N SER A 66 6.45 -17.49 -0.48
CA SER A 66 6.51 -18.00 0.91
C SER A 66 7.94 -18.00 1.50
N SER A 67 8.94 -18.27 0.66
CA SER A 67 10.37 -18.21 1.05
C SER A 67 10.93 -16.81 1.26
N ILE A 68 10.23 -15.76 0.79
CA ILE A 68 10.59 -14.36 1.02
C ILE A 68 9.94 -13.84 2.29
N ILE A 69 8.71 -14.27 2.58
CA ILE A 69 7.98 -13.90 3.80
C ILE A 69 8.86 -14.20 5.02
N SER A 70 9.52 -15.36 5.08
CA SER A 70 10.43 -15.72 6.18
C SER A 70 11.67 -14.83 6.34
N LYS A 71 11.99 -13.97 5.36
CA LYS A 71 13.18 -13.10 5.36
C LYS A 71 12.87 -11.64 5.68
N ILE A 72 11.61 -11.26 5.81
CA ILE A 72 11.24 -9.89 6.19
C ILE A 72 11.20 -9.85 7.72
N PRO A 73 12.14 -9.15 8.39
CA PRO A 73 12.29 -9.20 9.84
C PRO A 73 11.14 -8.53 10.62
N ILE A 74 10.21 -7.88 9.91
CA ILE A 74 9.14 -7.05 10.47
C ILE A 74 7.78 -7.68 10.18
N ILE A 75 7.58 -8.97 10.46
CA ILE A 75 6.28 -9.64 10.33
C ILE A 75 5.77 -10.00 11.72
N ASN A 76 4.84 -9.21 12.26
CA ASN A 76 4.10 -9.57 13.47
C ASN A 76 2.59 -9.71 13.21
N GLN A 77 2.13 -9.47 11.98
CA GLN A 77 0.71 -9.55 11.60
C GLN A 77 0.62 -10.22 10.22
N ILE A 78 0.16 -11.47 10.21
CA ILE A 78 -0.18 -12.23 8.99
C ILE A 78 -1.70 -12.26 8.93
N ILE A 79 -2.26 -11.58 7.93
CA ILE A 79 -3.69 -11.71 7.63
C ILE A 79 -3.83 -12.80 6.58
N LEU A 80 -4.57 -13.86 6.90
CA LEU A 80 -4.89 -14.92 5.95
C LEU A 80 -6.20 -14.56 5.24
N GLY A 81 -6.13 -14.23 3.96
CA GLY A 81 -7.33 -14.04 3.13
C GLY A 81 -7.97 -15.38 2.71
N ASP A 82 -9.23 -15.34 2.28
CA ASP A 82 -10.00 -16.50 1.81
C ASP A 82 -9.31 -17.30 0.68
N ASP A 83 -8.43 -16.66 -0.06
CA ASP A 83 -7.63 -17.20 -1.17
C ASP A 83 -6.26 -17.78 -0.75
N LYS A 84 -6.02 -17.93 0.57
CA LYS A 84 -4.72 -18.29 1.18
C LYS A 84 -3.61 -17.28 0.92
N THR A 85 -3.97 -16.02 0.71
CA THR A 85 -2.97 -14.97 0.55
C THR A 85 -2.61 -14.38 1.91
N ILE A 86 -1.33 -14.03 2.05
CA ILE A 86 -0.81 -13.38 3.24
C ILE A 86 -0.71 -11.89 2.92
N SER A 87 -1.23 -11.04 3.79
CA SER A 87 -1.01 -9.60 3.72
C SER A 87 -0.49 -9.01 5.03
N THR A 88 0.27 -7.93 4.87
CA THR A 88 0.83 -7.11 5.95
C THR A 88 0.46 -5.65 5.69
N ILE A 89 0.13 -4.91 6.75
CA ILE A 89 -0.11 -3.46 6.69
C ILE A 89 1.14 -2.74 7.21
N ILE A 90 1.58 -1.72 6.46
CA ILE A 90 2.70 -0.84 6.81
C ILE A 90 2.19 0.60 6.85
N GLU A 91 2.36 1.23 8.00
CA GLU A 91 2.16 2.65 8.19
C GLU A 91 3.50 3.37 7.99
N ILE A 92 3.49 4.40 7.16
CA ILE A 92 4.61 5.31 6.95
C ILE A 92 4.21 6.66 7.54
N ARG A 93 4.95 7.08 8.56
CA ARG A 93 4.77 8.34 9.29
C ARG A 93 6.08 9.13 9.31
N GLY A 94 6.09 10.28 9.99
CA GLY A 94 7.27 11.13 10.10
C GLY A 94 7.39 12.09 8.93
N THR A 95 8.59 12.25 8.38
CA THR A 95 8.84 13.14 7.23
C THR A 95 9.54 12.42 6.08
N ILE A 96 9.53 12.99 4.88
CA ILE A 96 10.22 12.47 3.70
C ILE A 96 11.71 12.15 3.99
N ASN A 97 12.36 12.97 4.82
CA ASN A 97 13.79 12.79 5.16
C ASN A 97 14.01 11.82 6.34
N ARG A 98 13.00 11.63 7.19
CA ARG A 98 13.07 10.78 8.39
C ARG A 98 11.77 10.00 8.54
N PRO A 99 11.47 9.07 7.62
CA PRO A 99 10.26 8.27 7.70
C PRO A 99 10.38 7.26 8.85
N THR A 100 9.25 6.99 9.48
CA THR A 100 9.11 5.91 10.46
C THR A 100 8.12 4.89 9.93
N TYR A 101 8.49 3.62 10.02
CA TYR A 101 7.69 2.49 9.54
C TYR A 101 7.15 1.72 10.74
N SER A 102 5.84 1.50 10.80
CA SER A 102 5.19 0.70 11.84
C SER A 102 4.18 -0.26 11.24
N ASN A 103 4.04 -1.40 11.90
CA ASN A 103 2.98 -2.35 11.60
C ASN A 103 1.86 -2.12 12.62
N GLY A 104 1.03 -1.10 12.38
CA GLY A 104 -0.03 -0.75 13.31
C GLY A 104 -0.95 -1.93 13.59
N VAL A 105 -1.37 -2.14 14.83
CA VAL A 105 -2.49 -3.03 15.17
C VAL A 105 -3.77 -2.32 14.76
N VAL A 106 -4.05 -2.29 13.45
CA VAL A 106 -5.10 -1.40 12.94
C VAL A 106 -6.43 -2.13 12.83
N LYS A 107 -7.04 -2.39 13.99
CA LYS A 107 -8.45 -2.83 14.05
C LYS A 107 -9.37 -1.92 13.25
N ASP A 108 -9.04 -0.63 13.12
CA ASP A 108 -9.92 0.35 12.47
C ASP A 108 -9.74 0.43 10.93
N ILE A 109 -8.55 0.15 10.38
CA ILE A 109 -8.33 0.00 8.93
C ILE A 109 -8.98 -1.31 8.45
N LEU A 110 -8.91 -2.38 9.25
CA LEU A 110 -9.58 -3.65 8.95
C LEU A 110 -11.11 -3.57 9.08
N LYS A 111 -11.63 -2.63 9.88
CA LYS A 111 -13.07 -2.35 10.00
C LYS A 111 -13.61 -1.45 8.89
N THR A 112 -12.75 -0.79 8.12
CA THR A 112 -13.18 -0.11 6.90
C THR A 112 -13.80 -1.16 5.98
N PRO A 113 -15.03 -0.99 5.47
CA PRO A 113 -15.86 -2.10 4.96
C PRO A 113 -15.32 -2.85 3.73
N TYR A 114 -14.14 -2.48 3.23
CA TYR A 114 -13.51 -3.05 2.04
C TYR A 114 -11.98 -2.85 2.15
N ASN A 115 -11.17 -3.90 2.01
CA ASN A 115 -9.69 -3.90 2.09
C ASN A 115 -9.03 -2.78 1.25
N LEU A 116 -7.85 -2.26 1.66
CA LEU A 116 -7.13 -1.19 0.92
C LEU A 116 -6.84 -1.58 -0.52
N ILE A 117 -6.36 -2.80 -0.76
CA ILE A 117 -6.12 -3.32 -2.12
C ILE A 117 -7.42 -3.32 -2.93
N LYS A 118 -8.52 -3.81 -2.35
CA LYS A 118 -9.83 -3.86 -3.03
C LYS A 118 -10.31 -2.45 -3.37
N ASN A 119 -10.25 -1.51 -2.42
CA ASN A 119 -10.65 -0.12 -2.62
C ASN A 119 -9.82 0.56 -3.69
N THR A 120 -8.50 0.48 -3.57
CA THR A 120 -7.56 1.10 -4.51
C THR A 120 -7.79 0.63 -5.94
N LEU A 121 -7.97 -0.68 -6.14
CA LEU A 121 -8.24 -1.24 -7.46
C LEU A 121 -9.63 -0.86 -7.98
N MET A 122 -10.63 -0.70 -7.10
CA MET A 122 -11.99 -0.30 -7.47
C MET A 122 -12.14 1.22 -7.74
N LEU A 123 -11.35 2.08 -7.08
CA LEU A 123 -11.41 3.54 -7.21
C LEU A 123 -11.42 4.05 -8.66
N PRO A 124 -10.52 3.63 -9.57
CA PRO A 124 -10.61 4.07 -10.97
C PRO A 124 -11.96 3.67 -11.60
N PHE A 125 -12.44 2.44 -11.39
CA PHE A 125 -13.72 2.01 -11.96
C PHE A 125 -14.92 2.80 -11.40
N VAL A 126 -14.89 3.20 -10.12
CA VAL A 126 -15.97 3.98 -9.50
C VAL A 126 -16.00 5.40 -10.05
N ILE A 127 -14.84 6.06 -10.13
CA ILE A 127 -14.74 7.45 -10.61
C ILE A 127 -15.12 7.53 -12.10
N PHE A 128 -14.61 6.62 -12.94
CA PHE A 128 -14.92 6.64 -14.38
C PHE A 128 -16.38 6.22 -14.69
N LYS A 129 -16.98 5.34 -13.87
CA LYS A 129 -18.38 4.92 -14.06
C LYS A 129 -19.39 6.03 -13.70
N GLU A 130 -19.01 6.98 -12.85
CA GLU A 130 -19.83 8.16 -12.55
C GLU A 130 -19.76 9.21 -13.67
N GLU A 131 -18.65 9.30 -14.41
CA GLU A 131 -18.49 10.22 -15.56
C GLU A 131 -19.30 9.79 -16.79
N GLU A 132 -19.47 8.48 -17.04
CA GLU A 132 -20.30 7.96 -18.15
C GLU A 132 -21.82 8.13 -17.95
N LYS A 133 -22.25 8.58 -16.76
CA LYS A 133 -23.66 8.77 -16.42
C LYS A 133 -24.12 10.25 -16.45
N LYS A 134 -23.31 11.15 -16.98
CA LYS A 134 -23.67 12.56 -17.24
C LYS A 134 -23.67 12.86 -18.73
#